data_AF-A0A9W8TBV9-F1
#
_entry.id   AF-A0A9W8TBV9-F1
#
_cell.length_a   1.000
_cell.length_b   1.000
_cell.length_c   1.000
_cell.angle_alpha   90.00
_cell.angle_beta   90.00
_cell.angle_gamma   90.00
#
_symmetry.space_group_name_H-M   'P 1'
#
loop_
_entity.id
_entity.type
_entity.pdbx_description
1 polymer ?
#
loop_
_entity_poly.entity_id
_entity_poly.type
_entity_poly.pdbx_seq_one_letter_code
_entity_poly.pdbx_strand_id
1 'polypeptide(L)'
;MSPSAAVEVIHDEEQDGSIVRSSMYYLDRTPLYDVEKPYSMRYLPDGIPQSNYKKVKYPIAVKSMRKHGVESFRLNECGFQRIELNTKLSYDEFWDNQRVQEVYIEEVKDALKAELGAKHVHVLDYAVRKRHESFPISTGKEYEYDQPTALAHIDFTVEEVERMIKVLYGDRTDEILKGRWQAINLWKPIKGPLNDWPLGLCDARSLDFENDTIPSDIVFDDFFTENLQILHNPNFEWYYLPDQNTWEALIFKSADSEEAEAPGT
;
A
#
# COMPACT_ATOMS: atom_id res chain seq x y z
N MET A 1 -0.43 7.24 0.96
CA MET A 1 -0.79 6.01 0.22
C MET A 1 0.09 4.87 0.75
N SER A 2 -0.25 3.60 0.50
CA SER A 2 0.21 2.42 1.27
C SER A 2 0.41 1.17 0.37
N PRO A 3 1.55 0.41 0.42
CA PRO A 3 2.00 -0.53 -0.61
C PRO A 3 1.01 -1.64 -0.87
N SER A 4 0.15 -1.40 -1.84
CA SER A 4 -0.88 -2.37 -2.10
C SER A 4 -1.48 -2.11 -3.45
N ALA A 5 -1.25 -3.06 -4.33
CA ALA A 5 -2.08 -3.18 -5.50
C ALA A 5 -3.29 -4.02 -5.10
N ALA A 6 -4.48 -3.48 -5.37
CA ALA A 6 -5.68 -4.29 -5.22
C ALA A 6 -5.71 -5.29 -6.37
N VAL A 7 -6.02 -6.54 -6.05
CA VAL A 7 -5.99 -7.61 -7.03
C VAL A 7 -7.41 -7.85 -7.53
N GLU A 8 -7.56 -7.85 -8.85
CA GLU A 8 -8.79 -8.34 -9.48
C GLU A 8 -8.81 -9.87 -9.36
N VAL A 9 -9.62 -10.40 -8.46
CA VAL A 9 -9.78 -11.85 -8.31
C VAL A 9 -10.61 -12.36 -9.50
N ILE A 10 -9.95 -13.03 -10.44
CA ILE A 10 -10.64 -13.81 -11.48
C ILE A 10 -10.80 -15.22 -10.91
N HIS A 11 -12.03 -15.63 -10.64
CA HIS A 11 -12.35 -16.94 -10.07
C HIS A 11 -12.12 -18.05 -11.11
N ASP A 12 -10.87 -18.44 -11.34
CA ASP A 12 -10.51 -19.79 -11.76
C ASP A 12 -10.00 -20.51 -10.51
N GLU A 13 -10.94 -20.94 -9.67
CA GLU A 13 -10.65 -21.66 -8.42
C GLU A 13 -10.05 -23.03 -8.73
N GLU A 14 -8.79 -23.25 -8.34
CA GLU A 14 -8.32 -24.62 -8.12
C GLU A 14 -9.08 -25.23 -6.93
N GLN A 15 -9.33 -26.54 -6.98
CA GLN A 15 -10.28 -27.33 -6.17
C GLN A 15 -10.20 -27.20 -4.62
N ASP A 16 -9.31 -26.38 -4.03
CA ASP A 16 -9.20 -26.10 -2.59
C ASP A 16 -9.22 -24.59 -2.20
N GLY A 17 -9.43 -23.67 -3.16
CA GLY A 17 -9.53 -22.23 -2.88
C GLY A 17 -8.27 -21.60 -2.25
N SER A 18 -7.12 -22.25 -2.37
CA SER A 18 -5.85 -21.85 -1.73
C SER A 18 -5.06 -20.83 -2.53
N ILE A 19 -5.27 -20.79 -3.85
CA ILE A 19 -4.55 -19.93 -4.80
C ILE A 19 -5.56 -19.35 -5.79
N VAL A 20 -5.51 -18.04 -5.96
CA VAL A 20 -6.26 -17.31 -6.99
C VAL A 20 -5.31 -16.98 -8.14
N ARG A 21 -5.72 -17.27 -9.38
CA ARG A 21 -5.03 -16.79 -10.57
C ARG A 21 -5.56 -15.41 -10.94
N SER A 22 -4.64 -14.46 -11.12
CA SER A 22 -4.97 -13.09 -11.48
C SER A 22 -3.87 -12.52 -12.40
N SER A 23 -3.87 -11.21 -12.57
CA SER A 23 -2.83 -10.48 -13.27
C SER A 23 -2.61 -9.11 -12.63
N MET A 24 -1.37 -8.65 -12.65
CA MET A 24 -0.93 -7.41 -12.01
C MET A 24 -0.13 -6.59 -13.02
N TYR A 25 -0.25 -5.26 -12.97
CA TYR A 25 0.67 -4.40 -13.71
C TYR A 25 1.95 -4.20 -12.92
N TYR A 26 3.07 -4.20 -13.64
CA TYR A 26 4.40 -3.85 -13.17
C TYR A 26 4.96 -2.77 -14.08
N LEU A 27 5.98 -2.05 -13.60
CA LEU A 27 6.77 -1.18 -14.46
C LEU A 27 7.69 -2.06 -15.33
N ASP A 28 7.83 -1.69 -16.60
CA ASP A 28 8.65 -2.42 -17.57
C ASP A 28 10.15 -2.23 -17.30
N ARG A 29 10.96 -3.24 -17.62
CA ARG A 29 12.42 -3.13 -17.59
C ARG A 29 12.91 -2.57 -18.93
N THR A 30 12.86 -1.24 -19.05
CA THR A 30 13.24 -0.52 -20.27
C THR A 30 14.48 0.37 -20.05
N PRO A 31 15.39 0.50 -21.05
CA PRO A 31 16.53 1.41 -20.98
C PRO A 31 16.16 2.90 -20.80
N LEU A 32 14.89 3.27 -20.96
CA LEU A 32 14.41 4.62 -20.65
C LEU A 32 14.75 5.02 -19.21
N TYR A 33 14.62 4.07 -18.27
CA TYR A 33 14.78 4.37 -16.85
C TYR A 33 16.23 4.49 -16.38
N ASP A 34 17.19 4.17 -17.26
CA ASP A 34 18.61 4.44 -17.03
C ASP A 34 18.95 5.92 -17.18
N VAL A 35 18.10 6.69 -17.88
CA VAL A 35 18.33 8.11 -18.21
C VAL A 35 17.22 9.05 -17.76
N GLU A 36 16.02 8.52 -17.49
CA GLU A 36 14.87 9.31 -17.07
C GLU A 36 14.14 8.61 -15.93
N LYS A 37 14.03 9.27 -14.77
CA LYS A 37 13.31 8.74 -13.62
C LYS A 37 11.83 8.55 -13.95
N PRO A 38 11.21 7.43 -13.53
CA PRO A 38 9.77 7.27 -13.66
C PRO A 38 8.99 8.39 -12.94
N TYR A 39 7.89 8.86 -13.55
CA TYR A 39 6.97 9.79 -12.92
C TYR A 39 5.51 9.58 -13.34
N SER A 40 4.60 10.03 -12.49
CA SER A 40 3.17 10.17 -12.79
C SER A 40 2.62 11.46 -12.18
N MET A 41 2.00 12.29 -13.00
CA MET A 41 1.36 13.54 -12.59
C MET A 41 -0.11 13.31 -12.24
N ARG A 42 -0.58 13.91 -11.15
CA ARG A 42 -1.98 13.87 -10.70
C ARG A 42 -2.84 15.01 -11.28
N TYR A 43 -2.25 15.82 -12.15
CA TYR A 43 -2.90 16.84 -12.97
C TYR A 43 -2.62 16.57 -14.46
N LEU A 44 -3.30 17.31 -15.35
CA LEU A 44 -3.04 17.25 -16.79
C LEU A 44 -1.98 18.31 -17.16
N PRO A 45 -0.75 17.92 -17.49
CA PRO A 45 0.29 18.88 -17.86
C PRO A 45 0.10 19.40 -19.29
N ASP A 46 0.67 20.58 -19.56
CA ASP A 46 0.74 21.14 -20.91
C ASP A 46 2.04 20.72 -21.62
N GLY A 47 1.92 20.23 -22.85
CA GLY A 47 3.07 19.93 -23.73
C GLY A 47 3.95 18.73 -23.36
N ILE A 48 3.69 18.02 -22.26
CA ILE A 48 4.43 16.81 -21.83
C ILE A 48 3.48 15.65 -21.49
N PRO A 49 3.92 14.39 -21.58
CA PRO A 49 3.11 13.26 -21.12
C PRO A 49 2.77 13.37 -19.62
N GLN A 50 1.55 13.00 -19.23
CA GLN A 50 1.14 12.95 -17.82
C GLN A 50 1.96 11.93 -17.01
N SER A 51 2.49 10.90 -17.67
CA SER A 51 3.37 9.90 -17.06
C SER A 51 4.27 9.30 -18.13
N ASN A 52 5.48 8.91 -17.74
CA ASN A 52 6.39 8.11 -18.57
C ASN A 52 6.36 6.60 -18.24
N TYR A 53 5.40 6.15 -17.40
CA TYR A 53 5.29 4.74 -17.01
C TYR A 53 5.01 3.84 -18.22
N LYS A 54 5.87 2.85 -18.41
CA LYS A 54 5.65 1.72 -19.32
C LYS A 54 5.16 0.58 -18.45
N LYS A 55 3.85 0.31 -18.49
CA LYS A 55 3.22 -0.72 -17.66
C LYS A 55 3.08 -2.01 -18.46
N VAL A 56 3.48 -3.13 -17.88
CA VAL A 56 3.31 -4.46 -18.46
C VAL A 56 2.49 -5.31 -17.50
N LYS A 57 1.51 -6.04 -18.04
CA LYS A 57 0.65 -6.92 -17.26
C LYS A 57 1.23 -8.34 -17.24
N TYR A 58 1.42 -8.90 -16.07
CA TYR A 58 1.87 -10.28 -15.88
C TYR A 58 0.80 -11.10 -15.16
N PRO A 59 0.63 -12.40 -15.51
CA PRO A 59 -0.19 -13.30 -14.71
C PRO A 59 0.48 -13.53 -13.36
N ILE A 60 -0.31 -13.61 -12.29
CA ILE A 60 0.18 -13.89 -10.93
C ILE A 60 -0.66 -14.97 -10.26
N ALA A 61 -0.03 -15.68 -9.32
CA ALA A 61 -0.68 -16.59 -8.40
C ALA A 61 -0.70 -15.96 -7.02
N VAL A 62 -1.90 -15.76 -6.45
CA VAL A 62 -2.09 -15.09 -5.16
C VAL A 62 -2.58 -16.08 -4.13
N LYS A 63 -1.80 -16.30 -3.09
CA LYS A 63 -2.01 -17.33 -2.07
C LYS A 63 -2.87 -16.81 -0.92
N SER A 64 -3.77 -17.65 -0.42
CA SER A 64 -4.61 -17.31 0.72
C SER A 64 -3.79 -17.29 2.01
N MET A 65 -3.73 -16.15 2.70
CA MET A 65 -3.12 -16.03 4.03
C MET A 65 -3.78 -16.97 5.06
N ARG A 66 -5.06 -17.33 4.89
CA ARG A 66 -5.79 -18.21 5.83
C ARG A 66 -5.27 -19.65 5.87
N LYS A 67 -4.59 -20.09 4.81
CA LYS A 67 -4.02 -21.44 4.70
C LYS A 67 -2.65 -21.56 5.37
N HIS A 68 -2.10 -20.45 5.85
CA HIS A 68 -0.86 -20.41 6.62
C HIS A 68 -1.16 -20.05 8.08
N GLY A 69 -0.26 -20.40 8.99
CA GLY A 69 -0.38 -19.96 10.38
C GLY A 69 -0.24 -18.44 10.45
N VAL A 70 -0.93 -17.79 11.40
CA VAL A 70 -0.78 -16.34 11.62
C VAL A 70 0.67 -15.94 11.89
N GLU A 71 1.45 -16.84 12.48
CA GLU A 71 2.90 -16.70 12.72
C GLU A 71 3.74 -16.66 11.44
N SER A 72 3.19 -17.11 10.30
CA SER A 72 3.90 -17.10 9.02
C SER A 72 4.02 -15.71 8.40
N PHE A 73 3.24 -14.73 8.90
CA PHE A 73 3.23 -13.36 8.41
C PHE A 73 3.50 -12.38 9.55
N ARG A 74 4.76 -11.99 9.68
CA ARG A 74 5.24 -11.02 10.65
C ARG A 74 5.79 -9.80 9.92
N LEU A 75 5.41 -8.62 10.41
CA LEU A 75 5.75 -7.34 9.76
C LEU A 75 7.26 -7.15 9.55
N ASN A 76 8.06 -7.59 10.52
CA ASN A 76 9.52 -7.53 10.50
C ASN A 76 10.19 -8.66 9.69
N GLU A 77 9.42 -9.63 9.19
CA GLU A 77 9.97 -10.74 8.39
C GLU A 77 9.54 -10.66 6.93
N CYS A 78 8.24 -10.57 6.67
CA CYS A 78 7.68 -10.58 5.32
C CYS A 78 7.07 -9.24 4.91
N GLY A 79 7.21 -8.19 5.73
CA GLY A 79 6.76 -6.84 5.41
C GLY A 79 5.27 -6.56 5.66
N PHE A 80 4.48 -7.55 6.07
CA PHE A 80 3.07 -7.39 6.44
C PHE A 80 2.60 -8.35 7.52
N GLN A 81 1.50 -7.99 8.19
CA GLN A 81 0.80 -8.88 9.10
C GLN A 81 -0.68 -8.49 9.26
N ARG A 82 -1.47 -9.43 9.78
CA ARG A 82 -2.86 -9.20 10.16
C ARG A 82 -2.94 -8.84 11.64
N ILE A 83 -3.67 -7.78 11.97
CA ILE A 83 -4.01 -7.39 13.34
C ILE A 83 -5.52 -7.38 13.53
N GLU A 84 -5.96 -7.45 14.79
CA GLU A 84 -7.35 -7.20 15.14
C GLU A 84 -7.54 -5.69 15.41
N LEU A 85 -8.51 -5.09 14.74
CA LEU A 85 -8.88 -3.70 14.92
C LEU A 85 -10.40 -3.59 14.92
N ASN A 86 -10.98 -3.67 16.12
CA ASN A 86 -12.38 -3.36 16.34
C ASN A 86 -12.58 -1.85 16.39
N THR A 87 -13.73 -1.38 15.90
CA THR A 87 -14.07 0.04 15.92
C THR A 87 -15.45 0.26 16.51
N LYS A 88 -15.62 1.39 17.18
CA LYS A 88 -16.93 1.86 17.67
C LYS A 88 -17.76 2.54 16.58
N LEU A 89 -17.19 2.83 15.41
CA LEU A 89 -17.92 3.45 14.31
C LEU A 89 -18.84 2.43 13.63
N SER A 90 -20.07 2.86 13.35
CA SER A 90 -20.93 2.20 12.39
C SER A 90 -20.49 2.51 10.94
N TYR A 91 -21.03 1.78 9.97
CA TYR A 91 -20.70 1.96 8.55
C TYR A 91 -20.95 3.40 8.07
N ASP A 92 -22.08 3.99 8.45
CA ASP A 92 -22.45 5.34 7.96
C ASP A 92 -21.56 6.44 8.56
N GLU A 93 -21.00 6.22 9.75
CA GLU A 93 -20.14 7.18 10.42
C GLU A 93 -18.73 7.27 9.81
N PHE A 94 -18.33 6.30 8.98
CA PHE A 94 -17.09 6.41 8.19
C PHE A 94 -17.16 7.53 7.13
N TRP A 95 -18.35 8.00 6.78
CA TRP A 95 -18.53 9.14 5.87
C TRP A 95 -18.53 10.49 6.59
N ASP A 96 -18.39 10.49 7.91
CA ASP A 96 -18.21 11.69 8.71
C ASP A 96 -16.73 11.82 9.11
N ASN A 97 -16.03 12.75 8.45
CA ASN A 97 -14.61 13.00 8.68
C ASN A 97 -14.29 13.33 10.14
N GLN A 98 -15.19 14.01 10.86
CA GLN A 98 -14.99 14.34 12.26
C GLN A 98 -15.05 13.07 13.12
N ARG A 99 -16.05 12.21 12.89
CA ARG A 99 -16.17 10.91 13.60
C ARG A 99 -14.97 10.02 13.34
N VAL A 100 -14.48 9.97 12.09
CA VAL A 100 -13.28 9.21 11.72
C VAL A 100 -12.06 9.70 12.49
N GLN A 101 -11.82 11.02 12.53
CA GLN A 101 -10.67 11.58 13.25
C GLN A 101 -10.77 11.41 14.77
N GLU A 102 -11.94 11.67 15.37
CA GLU A 102 -12.10 11.65 16.83
C GLU A 102 -12.13 10.24 17.42
N VAL A 103 -12.50 9.23 16.63
CA VAL A 103 -12.66 7.85 17.11
C VAL A 103 -11.75 6.88 16.39
N TYR A 104 -11.94 6.70 15.07
CA TYR A 104 -11.24 5.62 14.36
C TYR A 104 -9.73 5.86 14.27
N ILE A 105 -9.29 7.10 14.05
CA ILE A 105 -7.86 7.44 14.02
C ILE A 105 -7.19 7.22 15.38
N GLU A 106 -7.87 7.52 16.49
CA GLU A 106 -7.35 7.23 17.83
C GLU A 106 -7.31 5.72 18.11
N GLU A 107 -8.32 4.97 17.69
CA GLU A 107 -8.33 3.49 17.75
C GLU A 107 -7.16 2.88 16.94
N VAL A 108 -6.88 3.41 15.75
CA VAL A 108 -5.74 3.01 14.91
C VAL A 108 -4.41 3.30 15.61
N LYS A 109 -4.23 4.51 16.16
CA LYS A 109 -3.01 4.88 16.88
C LYS A 109 -2.75 3.94 18.04
N ASP A 110 -3.77 3.65 18.85
CA ASP A 110 -3.62 2.79 20.02
C ASP A 110 -3.31 1.34 19.62
N ALA A 111 -3.97 0.82 18.57
CA ALA A 111 -3.67 -0.51 18.04
C ALA A 111 -2.23 -0.60 17.51
N LEU A 112 -1.76 0.38 16.73
CA LEU A 112 -0.39 0.38 16.20
C LEU A 112 0.67 0.55 17.31
N LYS A 113 0.41 1.36 18.35
CA LYS A 113 1.31 1.45 19.51
C LYS A 113 1.40 0.13 20.25
N ALA A 114 0.26 -0.53 20.50
CA ALA A 114 0.22 -1.81 21.20
C ALA A 114 0.93 -2.91 20.40
N GLU A 115 0.67 -2.99 19.10
CA GLU A 115 1.22 -4.02 18.22
C GLU A 115 2.72 -3.83 17.97
N LEU A 116 3.16 -2.60 17.71
CA LEU A 116 4.53 -2.31 17.27
C LEU A 116 5.45 -1.84 18.41
N GLY A 117 4.92 -1.68 19.63
CA GLY A 117 5.65 -1.07 20.75
C GLY A 117 6.03 0.40 20.51
N ALA A 118 5.35 1.07 19.58
CA ALA A 118 5.66 2.45 19.22
C ALA A 118 5.32 3.42 20.36
N LYS A 119 6.23 4.36 20.66
CA LYS A 119 5.99 5.43 21.64
C LYS A 119 5.04 6.50 21.10
N HIS A 120 5.14 6.77 19.80
CA HIS A 120 4.36 7.78 19.10
C HIS A 120 3.90 7.23 17.75
N VAL A 121 2.68 7.55 17.37
CA VAL A 121 2.12 7.26 16.05
C VAL A 121 1.54 8.56 15.52
N HIS A 122 2.02 8.98 14.35
CA HIS A 122 1.47 10.10 13.59
C HIS A 122 0.79 9.56 12.36
N VAL A 123 -0.47 9.95 12.12
CA VAL A 123 -1.19 9.56 10.91
C VAL A 123 -0.93 10.62 9.86
N LEU A 124 -0.22 10.23 8.79
CA LEU A 124 0.14 11.13 7.69
C LEU A 124 -1.09 11.53 6.88
N ASP A 125 -1.90 10.54 6.54
CA ASP A 125 -3.10 10.69 5.73
C ASP A 125 -4.03 9.49 5.94
N TYR A 126 -5.29 9.62 5.57
CA TYR A 126 -6.24 8.52 5.48
C TYR A 126 -7.25 8.75 4.35
N ALA A 127 -7.73 7.67 3.74
CA ALA A 127 -8.79 7.71 2.74
C ALA A 127 -9.88 6.70 3.06
N VAL A 128 -11.14 7.13 2.96
CA VAL A 128 -12.31 6.24 2.95
C VAL A 128 -12.69 5.99 1.50
N ARG A 129 -12.57 4.73 1.07
CA ARG A 129 -12.69 4.36 -0.34
C ARG A 129 -13.98 3.62 -0.65
N LYS A 130 -14.49 3.85 -1.85
CA LYS A 130 -15.59 3.09 -2.45
C LYS A 130 -15.29 2.84 -3.92
N ARG A 131 -15.17 1.57 -4.29
CA ARG A 131 -14.97 1.20 -5.69
C ARG A 131 -16.20 1.62 -6.51
N HIS A 132 -15.95 2.28 -7.63
CA HIS A 132 -16.97 2.59 -8.61
C HIS A 132 -17.34 1.31 -9.37
N GLU A 133 -18.62 1.14 -9.69
CA GLU A 133 -19.14 -0.06 -10.36
C GLU A 133 -18.43 -0.36 -11.70
N SER A 134 -18.02 0.68 -12.42
CA SER A 134 -17.36 0.56 -13.71
C SER A 134 -15.85 0.28 -13.63
N PHE A 135 -15.23 0.35 -12.44
CA PHE A 135 -13.81 0.05 -12.29
C PHE A 135 -13.55 -1.42 -12.66
N PRO A 136 -12.46 -1.77 -13.40
CA PRO A 136 -11.27 -0.97 -13.74
C PRO A 136 -11.39 -0.16 -15.04
N ILE A 137 -12.57 -0.06 -15.64
CA ILE A 137 -12.79 0.70 -16.88
C ILE A 137 -12.78 2.20 -16.54
N SER A 138 -11.74 2.90 -17.00
CA SER A 138 -11.67 4.36 -16.93
C SER A 138 -12.82 4.98 -17.72
N THR A 139 -13.61 5.81 -17.05
CA THR A 139 -14.74 6.53 -17.65
C THR A 139 -14.34 7.88 -18.24
N GLY A 140 -13.06 8.26 -18.13
CA GLY A 140 -12.55 9.58 -18.53
C GLY A 140 -13.03 10.72 -17.64
N LYS A 141 -13.65 10.42 -16.49
CA LYS A 141 -14.08 11.38 -15.48
C LYS A 141 -13.44 11.02 -14.14
N GLU A 142 -13.25 12.02 -13.29
CA GLU A 142 -12.88 11.78 -11.89
C GLU A 142 -13.99 11.01 -11.17
N TYR A 143 -13.59 10.01 -10.39
CA TYR A 143 -14.50 9.28 -9.52
C TYR A 143 -14.70 10.05 -8.22
N GLU A 144 -15.90 9.94 -7.63
CA GLU A 144 -16.21 10.56 -6.34
C GLU A 144 -15.28 10.08 -5.22
N TYR A 145 -14.83 8.83 -5.30
CA TYR A 145 -13.93 8.21 -4.34
C TYR A 145 -12.68 7.67 -5.03
N ASP A 146 -11.57 7.62 -4.31
CA ASP A 146 -10.34 6.99 -4.77
C ASP A 146 -10.58 5.53 -5.16
N GLN A 147 -10.11 5.19 -6.35
CA GLN A 147 -10.19 3.84 -6.88
C GLN A 147 -8.94 3.02 -6.54
N PRO A 148 -9.07 1.68 -6.50
CA PRO A 148 -7.90 0.84 -6.30
C PRO A 148 -6.85 1.02 -7.39
N THR A 149 -5.58 0.79 -7.06
CA THR A 149 -4.49 0.73 -8.05
C THR A 149 -4.19 -0.71 -8.41
N ALA A 150 -3.94 -0.96 -9.68
CA ALA A 150 -3.59 -2.28 -10.21
C ALA A 150 -2.10 -2.41 -10.57
N LEU A 151 -1.30 -1.39 -10.23
CA LEU A 151 0.15 -1.34 -10.45
C LEU A 151 0.86 -1.63 -9.13
N ALA A 152 1.74 -2.63 -9.12
CA ALA A 152 2.54 -2.98 -7.95
C ALA A 152 3.53 -1.85 -7.61
N HIS A 153 3.53 -1.42 -6.34
CA HIS A 153 4.33 -0.30 -5.84
C HIS A 153 4.50 -0.39 -4.31
N ILE A 154 5.53 0.28 -3.80
CA ILE A 154 5.70 0.63 -2.38
C ILE A 154 5.55 2.15 -2.28
N ASP A 155 4.78 2.66 -1.32
CA ASP A 155 4.33 4.05 -1.38
C ASP A 155 5.31 5.14 -1.06
N PHE A 156 6.33 4.81 -0.29
CA PHE A 156 7.33 5.78 0.10
C PHE A 156 8.70 5.15 0.05
N THR A 157 9.65 5.88 -0.50
CA THR A 157 11.08 5.62 -0.27
C THR A 157 11.45 6.01 1.17
N VAL A 158 12.60 5.52 1.64
CA VAL A 158 13.14 5.90 2.96
C VAL A 158 13.38 7.42 2.98
N GLU A 159 13.97 7.95 1.91
CA GLU A 159 14.27 9.37 1.71
C GLU A 159 13.01 10.23 1.76
N GLU A 160 11.92 9.77 1.16
CA GLU A 160 10.64 10.47 1.20
C GLU A 160 10.05 10.51 2.61
N VAL A 161 10.14 9.42 3.37
CA VAL A 161 9.69 9.43 4.77
C VAL A 161 10.54 10.34 5.63
N GLU A 162 11.86 10.37 5.44
CA GLU A 162 12.73 11.35 6.11
C GLU A 162 12.35 12.79 5.77
N ARG A 163 12.00 13.06 4.49
CA ARG A 163 11.51 14.37 4.05
C ARG A 163 10.19 14.72 4.73
N MET A 164 9.26 13.78 4.83
CA MET A 164 8.00 13.97 5.55
C MET A 164 8.24 14.25 7.04
N ILE A 165 9.15 13.53 7.70
CA ILE A 165 9.55 13.77 9.09
C ILE A 165 10.09 15.20 9.26
N LYS A 166 10.96 15.65 8.35
CA LYS A 166 11.50 17.03 8.35
C LYS A 166 10.40 18.08 8.32
N VAL A 167 9.42 17.90 7.43
CA VAL A 167 8.28 18.82 7.29
C VAL A 167 7.37 18.80 8.51
N LEU A 168 7.04 17.62 9.05
CA LEU A 168 6.09 17.45 10.14
C LEU A 168 6.63 17.88 11.50
N TYR A 169 7.93 17.69 11.75
CA TYR A 169 8.53 17.88 13.07
C TYR A 169 9.41 19.11 13.17
N GLY A 170 9.80 19.75 12.06
CA GLY A 170 10.54 21.01 12.05
C GLY A 170 11.77 20.95 12.95
N ASP A 171 11.81 21.79 13.98
CA ASP A 171 12.92 21.87 14.94
C ASP A 171 13.20 20.56 15.71
N ARG A 172 12.23 19.63 15.76
CA ARG A 172 12.39 18.32 16.41
C ARG A 172 12.88 17.22 15.47
N THR A 173 13.11 17.52 14.20
CA THR A 173 13.53 16.53 13.19
C THR A 173 14.72 15.68 13.64
N ASP A 174 15.79 16.31 14.11
CA ASP A 174 17.01 15.61 14.53
C ASP A 174 16.80 14.71 15.74
N GLU A 175 15.79 15.01 16.57
CA GLU A 175 15.41 14.14 17.69
C GLU A 175 14.69 12.88 17.16
N ILE A 176 13.76 13.05 16.22
CA ILE A 176 12.98 11.94 15.65
C ILE A 176 13.88 11.03 14.82
N LEU A 177 14.72 11.59 13.95
CA LEU A 177 15.60 10.81 13.06
C LEU A 177 16.73 10.07 13.80
N LYS A 178 17.00 10.41 15.07
CA LYS A 178 17.93 9.63 15.91
C LYS A 178 17.33 8.33 16.44
N GLY A 179 16.01 8.23 16.49
CA GLY A 179 15.31 7.01 16.88
C GLY A 179 14.94 6.15 15.67
N ARG A 180 14.51 4.91 15.93
CA ARG A 180 13.87 4.09 14.90
C ARG A 180 12.52 4.69 14.53
N TRP A 181 12.28 4.84 13.23
CA TRP A 181 10.99 5.21 12.68
C TRP A 181 10.58 4.22 11.59
N GLN A 182 9.27 4.08 11.42
CA GLN A 182 8.68 3.22 10.39
C GLN A 182 7.51 3.96 9.73
N ALA A 183 7.39 3.85 8.41
CA ALA A 183 6.17 4.21 7.69
C ALA A 183 5.32 2.95 7.53
N ILE A 184 4.24 2.89 8.31
CA ILE A 184 3.33 1.76 8.35
C ILE A 184 1.99 2.18 7.78
N ASN A 185 1.43 1.27 7.02
CA ASN A 185 0.12 1.40 6.46
C ASN A 185 -0.86 0.48 7.14
N LEU A 186 -2.11 0.90 7.17
CA LEU A 186 -3.20 0.13 7.69
C LEU A 186 -4.33 0.11 6.68
N TRP A 187 -4.76 -1.09 6.31
CA TRP A 187 -5.89 -1.30 5.41
C TRP A 187 -6.92 -2.22 6.04
N LYS A 188 -8.16 -1.76 6.06
CA LYS A 188 -9.26 -2.41 6.77
C LYS A 188 -10.57 -2.23 6.01
N PRO A 189 -11.36 -3.29 5.77
CA PRO A 189 -12.70 -3.13 5.26
C PRO A 189 -13.63 -2.52 6.32
N ILE A 190 -14.46 -1.58 5.87
CA ILE A 190 -15.53 -0.97 6.67
C ILE A 190 -16.87 -1.68 6.51
N LYS A 191 -16.98 -2.57 5.51
CA LYS A 191 -18.11 -3.47 5.26
C LYS A 191 -17.55 -4.83 4.86
N GLY A 192 -18.07 -5.91 5.43
CA GLY A 192 -17.50 -7.24 5.25
C GLY A 192 -18.52 -8.38 5.27
N PRO A 193 -18.06 -9.63 5.01
CA PRO A 193 -16.67 -9.96 4.64
C PRO A 193 -16.29 -9.35 3.28
N LEU A 194 -15.03 -8.93 3.14
CA LEU A 194 -14.55 -8.31 1.91
C LEU A 194 -14.22 -9.36 0.86
N ASN A 195 -15.00 -9.34 -0.23
CA ASN A 195 -14.78 -10.17 -1.41
C ASN A 195 -14.81 -9.35 -2.72
N ASP A 196 -14.79 -8.01 -2.62
CA ASP A 196 -14.72 -7.10 -3.76
C ASP A 196 -13.35 -6.41 -3.77
N TRP A 197 -12.46 -6.85 -4.68
CA TRP A 197 -11.08 -6.34 -4.82
C TRP A 197 -10.24 -6.39 -3.53
N PRO A 198 -9.92 -7.61 -3.04
CA PRO A 198 -9.05 -7.74 -1.87
C PRO A 198 -7.63 -7.21 -2.15
N LEU A 199 -6.96 -6.83 -1.06
CA LEU A 199 -5.57 -6.36 -1.11
C LEU A 199 -4.62 -7.50 -1.46
N GLY A 200 -3.76 -7.29 -2.46
CA GLY A 200 -2.59 -8.14 -2.70
C GLY A 200 -1.37 -7.58 -1.98
N LEU A 201 -0.66 -8.44 -1.25
CA LEU A 201 0.58 -8.12 -0.55
C LEU A 201 1.68 -9.04 -1.08
N CYS A 202 2.83 -8.48 -1.43
CA CYS A 202 3.99 -9.26 -1.84
C CYS A 202 4.85 -9.55 -0.61
N ASP A 203 5.34 -10.78 -0.46
CA ASP A 203 6.31 -11.12 0.58
C ASP A 203 7.65 -10.46 0.29
N ALA A 204 8.08 -9.55 1.15
CA ALA A 204 9.34 -8.82 0.99
C ALA A 204 10.56 -9.75 0.88
N ARG A 205 10.50 -10.98 1.40
CA ARG A 205 11.59 -11.98 1.28
C ARG A 205 11.78 -12.50 -0.15
N SER A 206 10.77 -12.30 -1.00
CA SER A 206 10.81 -12.66 -2.43
C SER A 206 11.21 -11.50 -3.34
N LEU A 207 11.36 -10.30 -2.78
CA LEU A 207 11.72 -9.07 -3.48
C LEU A 207 13.23 -8.84 -3.42
N ASP A 208 13.89 -8.72 -4.57
CA ASP A 208 15.25 -8.20 -4.63
C ASP A 208 15.15 -6.67 -4.68
N PHE A 209 15.22 -6.01 -3.52
CA PHE A 209 14.93 -4.58 -3.42
C PHE A 209 15.78 -3.72 -4.36
N GLU A 210 17.06 -4.03 -4.51
CA GLU A 210 17.98 -3.27 -5.37
C GLU A 210 17.63 -3.42 -6.86
N ASN A 211 17.26 -4.63 -7.28
CA ASN A 211 17.07 -4.94 -8.70
C ASN A 211 15.61 -4.91 -9.17
N ASP A 212 14.65 -5.02 -8.26
CA ASP A 212 13.21 -5.13 -8.53
C ASP A 212 12.43 -3.86 -8.21
N THR A 213 13.06 -2.83 -7.64
CA THR A 213 12.42 -1.56 -7.34
C THR A 213 13.07 -0.41 -8.08
N ILE A 214 12.28 0.64 -8.34
CA ILE A 214 12.79 1.89 -8.90
C ILE A 214 12.05 3.10 -8.30
N PRO A 215 12.78 4.09 -7.75
CA PRO A 215 12.18 5.32 -7.24
C PRO A 215 11.43 6.08 -8.34
N SER A 216 10.30 6.67 -7.98
CA SER A 216 9.40 7.29 -8.93
C SER A 216 8.63 8.44 -8.30
N ASP A 217 8.47 9.53 -9.05
CA ASP A 217 7.80 10.73 -8.56
C ASP A 217 6.30 10.68 -8.84
N ILE A 218 5.50 10.87 -7.79
CA ILE A 218 4.09 11.24 -7.90
C ILE A 218 4.00 12.75 -7.74
N VAL A 219 3.66 13.45 -8.82
CA VAL A 219 3.70 14.91 -8.90
C VAL A 219 2.29 15.49 -8.80
N PHE A 220 2.09 16.42 -7.88
CA PHE A 220 0.91 17.24 -7.71
C PHE A 220 1.22 18.69 -8.16
N ASP A 221 0.22 19.57 -8.17
CA ASP A 221 0.40 20.95 -8.65
C ASP A 221 1.42 21.74 -7.81
N ASP A 222 1.51 21.46 -6.51
CA ASP A 222 2.25 22.24 -5.52
C ASP A 222 3.37 21.46 -4.80
N PHE A 223 3.37 20.14 -4.91
CA PHE A 223 4.43 19.28 -4.35
C PHE A 223 4.59 17.98 -5.14
N PHE A 224 5.63 17.22 -4.82
CA PHE A 224 5.75 15.83 -5.22
C PHE A 224 6.00 14.95 -3.99
N THR A 225 5.71 13.67 -4.14
CA THR A 225 6.10 12.61 -3.22
C THR A 225 6.77 11.50 -4.03
N GLU A 226 7.66 10.72 -3.41
CA GLU A 226 8.41 9.67 -4.08
C GLU A 226 7.98 8.30 -3.57
N ASN A 227 7.63 7.42 -4.50
CA ASN A 227 7.30 6.03 -4.24
C ASN A 227 8.29 5.10 -4.94
N LEU A 228 8.16 3.79 -4.76
CA LEU A 228 8.89 2.79 -5.53
C LEU A 228 7.93 2.05 -6.44
N GLN A 229 8.25 2.01 -7.73
CA GLN A 229 7.58 1.12 -8.68
C GLN A 229 8.26 -0.24 -8.69
N ILE A 230 7.47 -1.31 -8.87
CA ILE A 230 7.99 -2.68 -8.90
C ILE A 230 8.20 -3.13 -10.35
N LEU A 231 9.41 -3.62 -10.62
CA LEU A 231 9.80 -4.32 -11.84
C LEU A 231 9.49 -5.81 -11.65
N HIS A 232 8.86 -6.45 -12.63
CA HIS A 232 8.44 -7.84 -12.48
C HIS A 232 9.62 -8.79 -12.23
N ASN A 233 9.46 -9.69 -11.24
CA ASN A 233 10.31 -10.83 -10.96
C ASN A 233 9.43 -12.09 -10.82
N PRO A 234 9.71 -13.20 -11.53
CA PRO A 234 8.92 -14.42 -11.45
C PRO A 234 8.95 -15.10 -10.06
N ASN A 235 9.87 -14.71 -9.19
CA ASN A 235 9.99 -15.27 -7.84
C ASN A 235 9.05 -14.61 -6.82
N PHE A 236 8.31 -13.55 -7.19
CA PHE A 236 7.43 -12.86 -6.28
C PHE A 236 6.34 -13.77 -5.71
N GLU A 237 6.18 -13.68 -4.40
CA GLU A 237 5.24 -14.46 -3.62
C GLU A 237 4.11 -13.55 -3.14
N TRP A 238 2.95 -13.65 -3.81
CA TRP A 238 1.79 -12.82 -3.54
C TRP A 238 0.80 -13.50 -2.62
N TYR A 239 0.24 -12.72 -1.69
CA TYR A 239 -0.74 -13.15 -0.71
C TYR A 239 -1.94 -12.21 -0.64
N TYR A 240 -3.08 -12.73 -0.21
CA TYR A 240 -4.28 -11.96 0.12
C TYR A 240 -5.02 -12.58 1.31
N LEU A 241 -5.87 -11.80 1.96
CA LEU A 241 -6.69 -12.26 3.07
C LEU A 241 -8.15 -12.48 2.61
N PRO A 242 -8.55 -13.72 2.27
CA PRO A 242 -9.95 -13.99 1.89
C PRO A 242 -10.90 -13.78 3.07
N ASP A 243 -12.12 -13.36 2.71
CA ASP A 243 -13.21 -13.04 3.62
C ASP A 243 -12.76 -12.13 4.78
N GLN A 244 -11.94 -11.11 4.48
CA GLN A 244 -11.45 -10.20 5.51
C GLN A 244 -12.63 -9.51 6.20
N ASN A 245 -12.73 -9.70 7.51
CA ASN A 245 -13.82 -9.15 8.31
C ASN A 245 -13.54 -7.69 8.70
N THR A 246 -14.60 -7.00 9.11
CA THR A 246 -14.53 -5.61 9.57
C THR A 246 -13.87 -5.45 10.95
N TRP A 247 -13.39 -6.51 11.58
CA TRP A 247 -12.58 -6.47 12.80
C TRP A 247 -11.11 -6.84 12.52
N GLU A 248 -10.76 -7.09 11.25
CA GLU A 248 -9.41 -7.45 10.82
C GLU A 248 -8.81 -6.30 10.00
N ALA A 249 -7.60 -5.90 10.34
CA ALA A 249 -6.81 -4.98 9.55
C ALA A 249 -5.53 -5.65 9.07
N LEU A 250 -5.08 -5.29 7.88
CA LEU A 250 -3.75 -5.61 7.38
C LEU A 250 -2.87 -4.40 7.64
N ILE A 251 -1.72 -4.64 8.27
CA ILE A 251 -0.66 -3.63 8.34
C ILE A 251 0.55 -4.09 7.55
N PHE A 252 1.20 -3.13 6.90
CA PHE A 252 2.28 -3.41 5.96
C PHE A 252 3.20 -2.20 5.82
N LYS A 253 4.48 -2.50 5.64
CA LYS A 253 5.57 -1.54 5.80
C LYS A 253 5.91 -0.89 4.47
N SER A 254 6.12 0.42 4.46
CA SER A 254 6.71 1.13 3.31
C SER A 254 8.17 1.45 3.53
N ALA A 255 8.51 1.85 4.75
CA ALA A 255 9.87 2.20 5.12
C ALA A 255 10.18 1.88 6.58
N ASP A 256 11.45 1.60 6.84
CA ASP A 256 12.02 1.36 8.15
C ASP A 256 13.44 1.92 8.20
N SER A 257 13.73 2.77 9.18
CA SER A 257 15.07 3.37 9.32
C SER A 257 16.16 2.35 9.67
N GLU A 258 15.80 1.18 10.20
CA GLU A 258 16.77 0.14 10.57
C GLU A 258 16.92 -0.95 9.49
N GLU A 259 16.06 -0.98 8.46
CA GLU A 259 16.04 -2.00 7.41
C GLU A 259 16.07 -1.36 6.01
N ALA A 260 17.06 -0.50 5.77
CA ALA A 260 17.19 0.26 4.52
C ALA A 260 17.33 -0.61 3.26
N GLU A 261 17.74 -1.88 3.38
CA GLU A 261 17.90 -2.81 2.26
C GLU A 261 16.59 -3.54 1.88
N ALA A 262 15.56 -3.52 2.73
CA ALA A 262 14.23 -4.05 2.44
C ALA A 262 13.13 -3.26 3.21
N PRO A 263 13.00 -1.95 2.93
CA PRO A 263 12.18 -1.04 3.73
C PRO A 263 10.68 -1.32 3.65
N GLY A 264 10.18 -2.04 2.63
CA GLY A 264 8.74 -2.24 2.43
C GLY A 264 8.33 -3.51 1.67
N THR A 265 7.03 -3.73 1.61
CA THR A 265 6.34 -4.90 1.01
C THR A 265 5.42 -4.49 -0.12
#